data_AF-A0A1X0Y4F7-F1
#
_entry.id   AF-A0A1X0Y4F7-F1
#
_cell.length_a   1.000
_cell.length_b   1.000
_cell.length_c   1.000
_cell.angle_alpha   90.00
_cell.angle_beta   90.00
_cell.angle_gamma   90.00
#
_symmetry.space_group_name_H-M   'P 1'
#
loop_
_entity.id
_entity.type
_entity.pdbx_description
1 polymer ?
#
loop_
_entity_poly.entity_id
_entity_poly.type
_entity_poly.pdbx_seq_one_letter_code
_entity_poly.pdbx_strand_id
1 'polypeptide(L)'
;MKSVKSKTSAALAITAAAAGLLFTGCSPSKVINTGGDTKCKDFTTQDEKKQNDEVSKMLKDKSGADPSNIEISATRLSAHTYCQTVGKPDSKISEAPHG
;
A
#
# COMPACT_ATOMS: atom_id res chain seq x y z
N MET A 1 9.48 61.70 -22.72
CA MET A 1 8.44 60.71 -22.44
C MET A 1 9.02 59.31 -22.66
N LYS A 2 9.44 58.60 -21.60
CA LYS A 2 9.82 57.19 -21.67
C LYS A 2 9.56 56.59 -20.29
N SER A 3 8.38 55.99 -20.17
CA SER A 3 7.85 55.42 -18.93
C SER A 3 8.62 54.16 -18.55
N VAL A 4 9.27 54.20 -17.39
CA VAL A 4 9.86 53.04 -16.71
C VAL A 4 8.74 52.22 -16.07
N LYS A 5 8.48 51.02 -16.62
CA LYS A 5 7.50 50.06 -16.12
C LYS A 5 8.11 49.30 -14.94
N SER A 6 7.94 49.84 -13.74
CA SER A 6 8.25 49.16 -12.48
C SER A 6 7.35 47.92 -12.35
N LYS A 7 7.95 46.73 -12.27
CA LYS A 7 7.25 45.49 -11.89
C LYS A 7 7.75 45.09 -10.51
N THR A 8 6.79 45.14 -9.60
CA THR A 8 6.80 44.88 -8.18
C THR A 8 7.46 43.55 -7.81
N SER A 9 8.23 43.63 -6.73
CA SER A 9 8.80 42.58 -5.89
C SER A 9 7.81 41.49 -5.48
N ALA A 10 8.31 40.26 -5.34
CA ALA A 10 8.25 39.43 -4.12
C ALA A 10 8.45 37.94 -4.50
N ALA A 11 9.70 37.48 -4.46
CA ALA A 11 10.00 36.07 -4.34
C ALA A 11 9.71 35.65 -2.89
N LEU A 12 8.56 35.03 -2.65
CA LEU A 12 8.24 34.37 -1.39
C LEU A 12 8.78 32.95 -1.45
N ALA A 13 9.90 32.77 -0.75
CA ALA A 13 10.54 31.50 -0.49
C ALA A 13 9.79 30.72 0.60
N ILE A 14 9.66 29.41 0.35
CA ILE A 14 9.64 28.29 1.32
C ILE A 14 8.52 28.34 2.39
N THR A 15 7.47 27.56 2.15
CA THR A 15 6.62 26.97 3.21
C THR A 15 6.70 25.45 3.12
N ALA A 16 7.49 24.87 4.02
CA ALA A 16 7.37 23.48 4.42
C ALA A 16 6.46 23.42 5.66
N ALA A 17 5.30 22.76 5.56
CA ALA A 17 4.64 22.09 6.69
C ALA A 17 3.39 21.35 6.18
N ALA A 18 3.35 20.06 6.47
CA ALA A 18 2.25 19.16 6.19
C ALA A 18 0.96 19.61 6.91
N ALA A 19 -0.16 19.65 6.19
CA ALA A 19 -1.49 19.65 6.76
C ALA A 19 -2.21 18.38 6.26
N GLY A 20 -2.42 17.45 7.19
CA GLY A 20 -2.99 16.13 6.95
C GLY A 20 -4.42 16.21 6.44
N LEU A 21 -4.64 15.56 5.29
CA LEU A 21 -5.96 15.25 4.77
C LEU A 21 -6.56 14.16 5.67
N LEU A 22 -7.49 14.57 6.53
CA LEU A 22 -8.36 13.68 7.30
C LEU A 22 -9.37 13.05 6.34
N PHE A 23 -8.93 11.98 5.64
CA PHE A 23 -9.84 11.05 4.99
C PHE A 23 -10.23 9.97 6.01
N THR A 24 -11.41 10.16 6.60
CA THR A 24 -12.16 9.06 7.21
C THR A 24 -12.64 8.16 6.07
N GLY A 25 -11.98 7.01 5.92
CA GLY A 25 -12.19 6.03 4.84
C GLY A 25 -10.98 5.95 3.91
N CYS A 26 -10.21 4.84 4.00
CA CYS A 26 -8.94 4.62 3.27
C CYS A 26 -7.81 5.61 3.66
N SER A 27 -7.28 5.49 4.87
CA SER A 27 -6.24 6.38 5.42
C SER A 27 -4.87 6.27 4.72
N PRO A 28 -4.26 7.37 4.22
CA PRO A 28 -2.90 7.40 3.68
C PRO A 28 -1.86 7.73 4.78
N SER A 29 -1.92 7.03 5.92
CA SER A 29 -0.95 7.18 7.00
C SER A 29 0.25 6.27 6.81
N LYS A 30 0.99 6.39 5.70
CA LYS A 30 2.29 5.69 5.45
C LYS A 30 2.35 4.23 5.96
N VAL A 31 1.24 3.50 5.91
CA VAL A 31 1.23 2.05 5.94
C VAL A 31 1.36 1.70 4.48
N ILE A 32 2.60 1.49 4.04
CA ILE A 32 2.84 0.89 2.74
C ILE A 32 2.33 -0.55 2.82
N ASN A 33 1.02 -0.77 2.74
CA ASN A 33 0.50 -2.09 2.45
C ASN A 33 1.00 -2.40 1.04
N THR A 34 2.09 -3.16 0.97
CA THR A 34 2.71 -3.59 -0.28
C THR A 34 1.76 -4.47 -1.09
N GLY A 35 0.68 -4.95 -0.47
CA GLY A 35 -0.31 -5.83 -1.07
C GLY A 35 0.38 -7.08 -1.55
N GLY A 36 0.18 -7.38 -2.83
CA GLY A 36 0.80 -8.52 -3.51
C GLY A 36 2.32 -8.48 -3.55
N ASP A 37 2.96 -7.33 -3.36
CA ASP A 37 4.43 -7.18 -3.33
C ASP A 37 5.05 -7.53 -1.98
N THR A 38 4.24 -7.84 -0.97
CA THR A 38 4.74 -8.25 0.35
C THR A 38 5.57 -9.52 0.20
N LYS A 39 6.79 -9.50 0.75
CA LYS A 39 7.71 -10.64 0.66
C LYS A 39 7.36 -11.70 1.69
N CYS A 40 7.61 -12.96 1.36
CA CYS A 40 7.34 -14.09 2.24
C CYS A 40 7.98 -13.95 3.64
N LYS A 41 9.23 -13.47 3.72
CA LYS A 41 9.91 -13.25 5.00
C LYS A 41 9.20 -12.22 5.88
N ASP A 42 8.56 -11.24 5.27
CA ASP A 42 7.84 -10.19 5.98
C ASP A 42 6.44 -10.71 6.35
N PHE A 43 5.73 -11.30 5.38
CA PHE A 43 4.37 -11.82 5.54
C PHE A 43 4.25 -12.86 6.68
N THR A 44 5.17 -13.82 6.75
CA THR A 44 5.09 -14.89 7.78
C THR A 44 5.41 -14.40 9.19
N THR A 45 5.98 -13.19 9.34
CA THR A 45 6.29 -12.59 10.64
C THR A 45 5.24 -11.58 11.10
N GLN A 46 4.36 -11.17 10.19
CA GLN A 46 3.23 -10.29 10.49
C GLN A 46 2.16 -11.02 11.30
N ASP A 47 1.44 -10.26 12.12
CA ASP A 47 0.22 -10.74 12.75
C ASP A 47 -0.89 -10.99 11.71
N GLU A 48 -1.90 -11.78 12.10
CA GLU A 48 -2.99 -12.17 11.22
C GLU A 48 -3.72 -10.97 10.60
N LYS A 49 -3.91 -9.88 11.37
CA LYS A 49 -4.62 -8.71 10.88
C LYS A 49 -3.84 -8.04 9.77
N LYS A 50 -2.52 -7.87 9.93
CA LYS A 50 -1.64 -7.35 8.87
C LYS A 50 -1.63 -8.25 7.64
N GLN A 51 -1.55 -9.57 7.83
CA GLN A 51 -1.63 -10.51 6.71
C GLN A 51 -2.94 -10.37 5.92
N ASN A 52 -4.07 -10.20 6.62
CA ASN A 52 -5.37 -9.93 5.99
C ASN A 52 -5.38 -8.59 5.24
N ASP A 53 -4.78 -7.53 5.79
CA ASP A 53 -4.72 -6.22 5.14
C ASP A 53 -3.93 -6.31 3.82
N GLU A 54 -2.79 -7.02 3.80
CA GLU A 54 -1.96 -7.23 2.59
C GLU A 54 -2.69 -8.08 1.54
N VAL A 55 -3.33 -9.18 1.97
CA VAL A 55 -4.09 -10.06 1.07
C VAL A 55 -5.33 -9.36 0.52
N SER A 56 -6.06 -8.63 1.36
CA SER A 56 -7.23 -7.85 0.95
C SER A 56 -6.86 -6.84 -0.12
N LYS A 57 -5.76 -6.12 0.09
CA LYS A 57 -5.21 -5.21 -0.92
C LYS A 57 -4.83 -5.94 -2.20
N MET A 58 -4.10 -7.05 -2.12
CA MET A 58 -3.71 -7.83 -3.30
C MET A 58 -4.92 -8.28 -4.14
N LEU A 59 -5.94 -8.82 -3.49
CA LEU A 59 -7.16 -9.28 -4.16
C LEU A 59 -7.94 -8.11 -4.77
N LYS A 60 -7.99 -6.97 -4.07
CA LYS A 60 -8.60 -5.74 -4.58
C LYS A 60 -7.84 -5.15 -5.78
N ASP A 61 -6.52 -5.10 -5.73
CA ASP A 61 -5.68 -4.61 -6.83
C ASP A 61 -5.82 -5.51 -8.08
N LYS A 62 -6.02 -6.82 -7.89
CA LYS A 62 -6.24 -7.79 -8.97
C LYS A 62 -7.64 -7.73 -9.57
N SER A 63 -8.67 -7.59 -8.74
CA SER A 63 -10.08 -7.71 -9.17
C SER A 63 -10.78 -6.37 -9.40
N GLY A 64 -10.29 -5.29 -8.81
CA GLY A 64 -10.97 -3.99 -8.74
C GLY A 64 -12.14 -3.95 -7.76
N ALA A 65 -12.44 -5.04 -7.05
CA ALA A 65 -13.55 -5.17 -6.11
C ALA A 65 -13.06 -5.50 -4.70
N ASP A 66 -13.84 -5.15 -3.68
CA ASP A 66 -13.53 -5.53 -2.30
C ASP A 66 -13.76 -7.05 -2.11
N PRO A 67 -12.74 -7.80 -1.67
CA PRO A 67 -12.87 -9.24 -1.46
C PRO A 67 -13.70 -9.57 -0.22
N SER A 68 -14.34 -10.74 -0.24
CA SER A 68 -15.01 -11.29 0.93
C SER A 68 -14.02 -11.81 1.98
N ASN A 69 -14.45 -11.92 3.23
CA ASN A 69 -13.63 -12.47 4.32
C ASN A 69 -13.17 -13.92 4.05
N ILE A 70 -13.95 -14.69 3.31
CA ILE A 70 -13.62 -16.07 2.92
C ILE A 70 -12.47 -16.08 1.90
N GLU A 71 -12.54 -15.24 0.88
CA GLU A 71 -11.46 -15.11 -0.12
C GLU A 71 -10.16 -14.63 0.52
N ILE A 72 -10.24 -13.66 1.44
CA ILE A 72 -9.08 -13.18 2.20
C ILE A 72 -8.47 -14.34 3.01
N SER A 73 -9.28 -15.08 3.77
CA SER A 73 -8.80 -16.16 4.63
C SER A 73 -8.18 -17.31 3.83
N ALA A 74 -8.82 -17.72 2.74
CA ALA A 74 -8.32 -18.77 1.86
C ALA A 74 -7.02 -18.36 1.17
N THR A 75 -6.96 -17.13 0.68
CA THR A 75 -5.75 -16.59 0.04
C THR A 75 -4.62 -16.38 1.03
N ARG A 76 -4.91 -15.91 2.25
CA ARG A 76 -3.91 -15.82 3.34
C ARG A 76 -3.30 -17.18 3.63
N LEU A 77 -4.13 -18.20 3.80
CA LEU A 77 -3.65 -19.56 4.07
C LEU A 77 -2.78 -20.09 2.91
N SER A 78 -3.18 -19.81 1.68
CA SER A 78 -2.44 -20.22 0.48
C SER A 78 -1.10 -19.50 0.38
N ALA A 79 -1.07 -18.18 0.61
CA ALA A 79 0.16 -17.39 0.66
C ALA A 79 1.09 -17.85 1.80
N HIS A 80 0.54 -18.10 2.99
CA HIS A 80 1.32 -18.58 4.12
C HIS A 80 1.94 -19.96 3.82
N THR A 81 1.15 -20.89 3.28
CA THR A 81 1.62 -22.22 2.89
C THR A 81 2.68 -22.13 1.80
N TYR A 82 2.46 -21.31 0.77
CA TYR A 82 3.43 -21.04 -0.28
C TYR A 82 4.75 -20.58 0.32
N CYS A 83 4.74 -19.56 1.18
CA CYS A 83 5.93 -19.00 1.80
C CYS A 83 6.68 -19.98 2.71
N GLN A 84 5.99 -20.96 3.30
CA GLN A 84 6.61 -21.98 4.15
C GLN A 84 7.17 -23.18 3.38
N THR A 85 6.79 -23.37 2.11
CA THR A 85 7.08 -24.61 1.37
C THR A 85 7.87 -24.38 0.09
N VAL A 86 7.32 -23.59 -0.83
CA VAL A 86 7.87 -23.40 -2.20
C VAL A 86 8.50 -22.02 -2.37
N GLY A 87 7.94 -21.01 -1.70
CA GLY A 87 8.40 -19.63 -1.75
C GLY A 87 9.77 -19.45 -1.10
N LYS A 88 10.53 -18.49 -1.62
CA LYS A 88 11.79 -18.03 -1.03
C LYS A 88 11.52 -16.84 -0.12
N PRO A 89 12.44 -16.45 0.78
CA PRO A 89 12.28 -15.28 1.64
C PRO A 89 11.90 -13.98 0.89
N ASP A 90 12.42 -13.80 -0.33
CA ASP A 90 12.13 -12.63 -1.17
C ASP A 90 11.02 -12.85 -2.22
N SER A 91 10.43 -14.05 -2.29
CA SER A 91 9.23 -14.30 -3.11
C SER A 91 8.09 -13.42 -2.65
N LYS A 92 7.30 -12.92 -3.60
CA LYS A 92 6.13 -12.09 -3.32
C LYS A 92 4.90 -12.96 -3.06
N ILE A 93 3.99 -12.51 -2.19
CA ILE A 93 2.76 -13.27 -1.92
C ILE A 93 1.81 -13.33 -3.12
N SER A 94 1.92 -12.39 -4.08
CA SER A 94 1.18 -12.45 -5.36
C SER A 94 1.55 -13.62 -6.26
N GLU A 95 2.68 -14.29 -6.00
CA GLU A 95 3.10 -15.50 -6.70
C GLU A 95 2.42 -16.76 -6.15
N ALA A 96 1.84 -16.69 -4.94
CA ALA A 96 1.14 -17.82 -4.34
C ALA A 96 -0.17 -18.11 -5.08
N PRO A 97 -0.66 -19.36 -5.09
CA PRO A 97 -2.01 -19.65 -5.57
C PRO A 97 -3.06 -18.84 -4.79
N HIS A 98 -4.02 -18.26 -5.51
CA HIS A 98 -5.08 -17.43 -4.95
C HIS A 98 -6.38 -17.60 -5.75
N GLY A 99 -7.51 -17.28 -5.11
CA GLY A 99 -8.84 -17.32 -5.70
C GLY A 99 -9.08 -16.31 -6.82
#